data_AF-A0A0D2TH49-F1
#
_entry.id   AF-A0A0D2TH49-F1
#
_cell.length_a   1.000
_cell.length_b   1.000
_cell.length_c   1.000
_cell.angle_alpha   90.00
_cell.angle_beta   90.00
_cell.angle_gamma   90.00
#
_symmetry.space_group_name_H-M   'P 1'
#
loop_
_entity.id
_entity.type
_entity.pdbx_description
1 polymer ?
#
loop_
_entity_poly.entity_id
_entity_poly.type
_entity_poly.pdbx_seq_one_letter_code
_entity_poly.pdbx_strand_id
1 'polypeptide(L)'
;MRFLIVLSAATACFGNDASQFPTNNLFAAAGDGIWDNGASCGRQYLVRCISAATPGTCNPSQTIQIRIVDRAETSVSRPSANGATIILSNTAFGAIANPSAASVNIEFQQV
;
A
#
# COMPACT_ATOMS: atom_id res chain seq x y z
N MET A 1 -10.80 2.35 -6.26
CA MET A 1 -11.65 2.26 -5.05
C MET A 1 -10.85 3.15 -4.15
N ARG A 2 -11.39 4.36 -4.02
CA ARG A 2 -10.56 5.54 -3.78
C ARG A 2 -9.90 5.41 -2.42
N PHE A 3 -8.59 5.56 -2.47
CA PHE A 3 -7.73 5.78 -1.32
C PHE A 3 -7.97 7.19 -0.82
N LEU A 4 -8.35 7.30 0.45
CA LEU A 4 -8.16 8.53 1.18
C LEU A 4 -6.84 8.41 1.92
N ILE A 5 -5.91 9.26 1.48
CA ILE A 5 -4.68 9.69 2.12
C ILE A 5 -4.71 9.42 3.64
N VAL A 6 -3.82 8.57 4.18
CA VAL A 6 -3.45 8.66 5.60
C VAL A 6 -2.32 9.67 5.68
N LEU A 7 -2.69 10.91 5.95
CA LEU A 7 -1.84 11.88 6.63
C LEU A 7 -2.60 12.18 7.92
N SER A 8 -2.51 11.27 8.89
CA SER A 8 -3.04 11.54 10.21
C SER A 8 -2.02 11.14 11.24
N ALA A 9 -1.57 12.16 11.99
CA ALA A 9 -0.94 12.13 13.30
C ALA A 9 -0.17 10.85 13.60
N ALA A 10 -0.78 9.74 14.01
CA ALA A 10 -0.06 8.53 14.40
C ALA A 10 -0.31 7.34 13.46
N THR A 11 0.75 6.77 12.89
CA THR A 11 0.71 5.44 12.27
C THR A 11 0.88 4.34 13.31
N ALA A 12 0.43 3.13 12.99
CA ALA A 12 0.66 1.95 13.84
C ALA A 12 2.15 1.56 13.97
N CYS A 13 3.01 2.05 13.07
CA CYS A 13 4.42 1.70 13.05
C CYS A 13 5.30 2.62 13.92
N PHE A 14 5.24 3.92 13.67
CA PHE A 14 6.14 4.88 14.32
C PHE A 14 5.41 6.13 14.81
N GLY A 15 4.08 6.04 14.99
CA GLY A 15 3.28 7.17 15.46
C GLY A 15 3.42 8.38 14.54
N ASN A 16 3.76 9.53 15.12
CA ASN A 16 3.82 10.82 14.42
C ASN A 16 5.16 11.11 13.72
N ASP A 17 6.04 10.12 13.63
CA ASP A 17 7.33 10.32 12.98
C ASP A 17 7.19 10.45 11.46
N ALA A 18 7.29 11.67 10.93
CA ALA A 18 7.22 11.91 9.49
C ALA A 18 8.43 11.32 8.72
N SER A 19 9.53 11.00 9.39
CA SER A 19 10.73 10.41 8.75
C SER A 19 10.50 8.97 8.28
N GLN A 20 9.41 8.32 8.72
CA GLN A 20 9.05 6.99 8.25
C GLN A 20 8.62 6.98 6.77
N PHE A 21 8.11 8.11 6.26
CA PHE A 21 7.61 8.22 4.90
C PHE A 21 8.76 8.43 3.91
N PRO A 22 8.88 7.59 2.87
CA PRO A 22 9.88 7.78 1.84
C PRO A 22 9.55 9.02 0.99
N THR A 23 10.59 9.73 0.53
CA THR A 23 10.48 11.00 -0.22
C THR A 23 9.74 10.87 -1.56
N ASN A 24 9.76 9.67 -2.16
CA ASN A 24 9.04 9.35 -3.39
C ASN A 24 7.55 9.01 -3.14
N ASN A 25 7.09 9.06 -1.89
CA ASN A 25 5.75 8.66 -1.48
C ASN A 25 5.37 7.22 -1.85
N LEU A 26 6.35 6.32 -2.02
CA LEU A 26 6.11 4.89 -2.26
C LEU A 26 6.02 4.13 -0.94
N PHE A 27 4.89 4.25 -0.27
CA PHE A 27 4.60 3.53 0.96
C PHE A 27 3.25 2.81 0.89
N ALA A 28 3.01 1.95 1.87
CA ALA A 28 1.76 1.21 2.02
C ALA A 28 1.42 0.94 3.50
N ALA A 29 0.17 0.58 3.75
CA ALA A 29 -0.27 -0.03 5.00
C ALA A 29 -0.39 -1.56 4.82
N ALA A 30 0.00 -2.30 5.84
CA ALA A 30 -0.10 -3.76 5.88
C ALA A 30 -1.46 -4.17 6.44
N GLY A 31 -2.19 -5.03 5.72
CA GLY A 31 -3.36 -5.70 6.24
C GLY A 31 -2.99 -6.89 7.13
N ASP A 32 -3.98 -7.45 7.81
CA ASP A 32 -3.79 -8.53 8.80
C ASP A 32 -2.95 -9.71 8.27
N GLY A 33 -3.05 -10.04 6.98
CA GLY A 33 -2.31 -11.14 6.36
C GLY A 33 -0.79 -10.97 6.33
N ILE A 34 -0.28 -9.74 6.42
CA ILE A 34 1.16 -9.45 6.47
C ILE A 34 1.54 -8.53 7.63
N TRP A 35 0.62 -8.10 8.48
CA TRP A 35 0.92 -7.15 9.56
C TRP A 35 1.96 -7.69 10.55
N ASP A 36 1.91 -8.99 10.83
CA ASP A 36 2.89 -9.71 11.65
C ASP A 36 3.12 -9.06 13.03
N ASN A 37 2.02 -8.67 13.70
CA ASN A 37 2.03 -7.97 15.00
C ASN A 37 2.94 -6.72 15.02
N GLY A 38 3.05 -6.02 13.89
CA GLY A 38 3.88 -4.82 13.75
C GLY A 38 5.32 -5.09 13.32
N ALA A 39 5.74 -6.36 13.23
CA ALA A 39 7.06 -6.70 12.70
C ALA A 39 7.23 -6.31 11.22
N SER A 40 6.13 -6.04 10.51
CA SER A 40 6.15 -5.52 9.15
C SER A 40 6.47 -4.04 9.03
N CYS A 41 6.50 -3.30 10.12
CA CYS A 41 6.86 -1.90 10.09
C CYS A 41 8.26 -1.66 9.55
N GLY A 42 8.35 -0.82 8.52
CA GLY A 42 9.59 -0.54 7.81
C GLY A 42 10.05 -1.62 6.84
N ARG A 43 9.41 -2.80 6.78
CA ARG A 43 9.68 -3.81 5.75
C ARG A 43 9.41 -3.22 4.38
N GLN A 44 10.21 -3.66 3.41
CA GLN A 44 10.08 -3.23 2.04
C GLN A 44 9.64 -4.39 1.17
N TYR A 45 8.82 -4.07 0.18
CA TYR A 45 8.29 -5.04 -0.76
C TYR A 45 8.44 -4.52 -2.17
N LEU A 46 8.89 -5.39 -3.08
CA LEU A 46 8.65 -5.21 -4.50
C LEU A 46 7.21 -5.61 -4.77
N VAL A 47 6.44 -4.74 -5.44
CA VAL A 47 5.07 -5.07 -5.84
C VAL A 47 4.80 -4.69 -7.29
N ARG A 48 4.01 -5.54 -7.96
CA ARG A 48 3.54 -5.34 -9.32
C ARG A 48 2.08 -5.74 -9.47
N CYS A 49 1.38 -5.11 -10.41
CA CYS A 49 0.00 -5.46 -10.75
C CYS A 49 -0.01 -6.67 -11.68
N ILE A 50 -0.76 -7.72 -11.32
CA ILE A 50 -0.87 -8.95 -12.13
C ILE A 50 -2.23 -9.08 -12.83
N SER A 51 -3.30 -8.55 -12.23
CA SER A 51 -4.62 -8.50 -12.85
C SER A 51 -5.53 -7.49 -12.16
N ALA A 52 -6.64 -7.15 -12.80
CA ALA A 52 -7.69 -6.30 -12.25
C ALA A 52 -9.04 -6.70 -12.84
N ALA A 53 -10.14 -6.27 -12.22
CA ALA A 53 -11.49 -6.51 -12.74
C ALA A 53 -11.72 -5.91 -14.13
N THR A 54 -11.11 -4.75 -14.41
CA THR A 54 -11.16 -4.11 -15.73
C THR A 54 -9.88 -4.41 -16.52
N PRO A 55 -9.98 -5.02 -17.71
CA PRO A 55 -8.82 -5.26 -18.58
C PRO A 55 -8.03 -3.98 -18.89
N GLY A 56 -6.71 -4.09 -19.00
CA GLY A 56 -5.84 -2.95 -19.28
C GLY A 56 -5.58 -2.01 -18.10
N THR A 57 -6.06 -2.34 -16.90
CA THR A 57 -5.80 -1.54 -15.69
C THR A 57 -4.34 -1.59 -15.24
N CYS A 58 -3.73 -2.78 -15.25
CA CYS A 58 -2.36 -2.96 -14.79
C CYS A 58 -1.37 -2.31 -15.75
N ASN A 59 -0.31 -1.74 -15.20
CA ASN A 59 0.91 -1.39 -15.93
C ASN A 59 1.91 -2.56 -15.83
N PRO A 60 2.00 -3.44 -16.85
CA PRO A 60 2.74 -4.70 -16.75
C PRO A 60 4.25 -4.50 -16.66
N SER A 61 4.77 -3.35 -17.10
CA SER A 61 6.20 -3.05 -17.11
C SER A 61 6.68 -2.38 -15.83
N GLN A 62 5.82 -2.20 -14.83
CA GLN A 62 6.15 -1.50 -13.60
C GLN A 62 6.16 -2.47 -12.41
N THR A 63 7.30 -2.48 -11.72
CA THR A 63 7.47 -3.06 -10.39
C THR A 63 8.06 -1.97 -9.52
N ILE A 64 7.43 -1.71 -8.39
CA ILE A 64 7.85 -0.65 -7.47
C ILE A 64 8.28 -1.23 -6.14
N GLN A 65 9.19 -0.54 -5.47
CA GLN A 65 9.56 -0.84 -4.09
C GLN A 65 8.78 0.08 -3.16
N ILE A 66 8.00 -0.51 -2.25
CA ILE A 66 7.24 0.21 -1.25
C ILE A 66 7.74 -0.11 0.15
N ARG A 67 7.49 0.80 1.09
CA ARG A 67 7.74 0.61 2.52
C ARG A 67 6.43 0.53 3.30
N ILE A 68 6.32 -0.42 4.23
CA ILE A 68 5.19 -0.47 5.16
C ILE A 68 5.37 0.60 6.24
N VAL A 69 4.37 1.47 6.38
CA VAL A 69 4.39 2.58 7.34
C VAL A 69 3.17 2.59 8.27
N ASP A 70 2.16 1.74 8.03
CA ASP A 70 0.94 1.71 8.83
C ASP A 70 0.26 0.33 8.82
N ARG A 71 -0.74 0.12 9.67
CA ARG A 71 -1.62 -1.05 9.66
C ARG A 71 -2.99 -0.68 9.11
N ALA A 72 -3.48 -1.46 8.15
CA ALA A 72 -4.76 -1.25 7.48
C ALA A 72 -5.95 -1.14 8.43
N GLU A 73 -6.07 -2.08 9.37
CA GLU A 73 -7.25 -2.22 10.23
C GLU A 73 -7.37 -1.11 11.27
N THR A 74 -6.25 -0.56 11.73
CA THR A 74 -6.22 0.52 12.72
C THR A 74 -5.97 1.88 12.07
N SER A 75 -5.76 1.92 10.76
CA SER A 75 -5.54 3.17 10.06
C SER A 75 -6.78 4.04 10.15
N VAL A 76 -6.58 5.33 10.42
CA VAL A 76 -7.67 6.32 10.40
C VAL A 76 -8.32 6.37 9.02
N SER A 77 -7.53 6.13 7.97
CA SER A 77 -8.07 6.01 6.62
C SER A 77 -8.43 4.58 6.31
N ARG A 78 -9.71 4.37 6.00
CA ARG A 78 -10.22 3.03 5.69
C ARG A 78 -9.69 2.54 4.34
N PRO A 79 -9.30 1.26 4.26
CA PRO A 79 -8.98 0.65 2.98
C PRO A 79 -10.22 0.66 2.09
N SER A 80 -9.99 0.72 0.79
CA SER A 80 -11.07 0.78 -0.18
C SER A 80 -11.80 -0.57 -0.35
N ALA A 81 -11.17 -1.66 0.08
CA ALA A 81 -11.74 -3.00 0.14
C ALA A 81 -11.34 -3.65 1.47
N ASN A 82 -12.28 -4.36 2.09
CA ASN A 82 -12.00 -5.15 3.30
C ASN A 82 -11.11 -6.34 2.94
N GLY A 83 -10.19 -6.69 3.84
CA GLY A 83 -9.31 -7.85 3.66
C GLY A 83 -8.19 -7.66 2.63
N ALA A 84 -7.89 -6.42 2.23
CA ALA A 84 -6.76 -6.14 1.37
C ALA A 84 -5.43 -6.45 2.09
N THR A 85 -4.55 -7.23 1.46
CA THR A 85 -3.25 -7.60 2.05
C THR A 85 -2.29 -6.41 2.16
N ILE A 86 -2.24 -5.56 1.13
CA ILE A 86 -1.39 -4.36 1.06
C ILE A 86 -2.23 -3.21 0.53
N ILE A 87 -2.15 -2.06 1.20
CA ILE A 87 -2.88 -0.85 0.86
C ILE A 87 -1.87 0.23 0.48
N LEU A 88 -1.69 0.37 -0.83
CA LEU A 88 -0.68 1.26 -1.43
C LEU A 88 -1.05 2.73 -1.28
N SER A 89 -0.08 3.61 -1.07
CA SER A 89 -0.29 5.05 -1.28
C SER A 89 -0.78 5.37 -2.70
N ASN A 90 -1.39 6.55 -2.90
CA ASN A 90 -1.85 7.00 -4.21
C ASN A 90 -0.75 6.96 -5.27
N THR A 91 0.46 7.38 -4.90
CA THR A 91 1.62 7.37 -5.78
C THR A 91 2.03 5.95 -6.15
N ALA A 92 2.10 5.04 -5.17
CA ALA A 92 2.43 3.64 -5.42
C ALA A 92 1.37 2.93 -6.28
N PHE A 93 0.09 3.14 -6.01
CA PHE A 93 -0.98 2.55 -6.80
C PHE A 93 -0.96 3.06 -8.24
N GLY A 94 -0.83 4.38 -8.43
CA GLY A 94 -0.78 5.00 -9.75
C GLY A 94 0.43 4.61 -10.59
N ALA A 95 1.52 4.15 -9.96
CA ALA A 95 2.69 3.64 -10.66
C ALA A 95 2.43 2.28 -11.33
N ILE A 96 1.65 1.40 -10.69
CA ILE A 96 1.44 0.02 -11.17
C ILE A 96 0.06 -0.20 -11.82
N ALA A 97 -0.88 0.72 -11.66
CA ALA A 97 -2.25 0.57 -12.14
C ALA A 97 -2.92 1.90 -12.44
N ASN A 98 -3.98 1.85 -13.26
CA ASN A 98 -4.85 3.00 -13.51
C ASN A 98 -5.48 3.50 -12.18
N PRO A 99 -5.26 4.76 -11.76
CA PRO A 99 -5.78 5.30 -10.49
C PRO A 99 -7.31 5.27 -10.34
N SER A 100 -8.05 5.16 -11.45
CA SER A 100 -9.52 5.03 -11.43
C SER A 100 -9.98 3.63 -11.03
N ALA A 101 -9.12 2.62 -11.10
CA ALA A 101 -9.47 1.25 -10.83
C ALA A 101 -9.91 1.04 -9.38
N ALA A 102 -10.83 0.10 -9.19
CA ALA A 102 -11.35 -0.26 -7.87
C ALA A 102 -10.22 -0.84 -6.99
N SER A 103 -9.80 -2.03 -7.34
CA SER A 103 -8.73 -2.77 -6.71
C SER A 103 -7.95 -3.46 -7.82
N VAL A 104 -6.77 -3.94 -7.47
CA VAL A 104 -5.97 -4.78 -8.36
C VAL A 104 -5.43 -5.96 -7.56
N ASN A 105 -5.24 -7.08 -8.25
CA ASN A 105 -4.48 -8.18 -7.72
C ASN A 105 -3.00 -7.86 -7.96
N ILE A 106 -2.22 -7.95 -6.90
CA ILE A 106 -0.79 -7.71 -6.94
C ILE A 106 -0.03 -8.99 -6.63
N GLU A 107 1.17 -9.08 -7.16
CA GLU A 107 2.21 -9.94 -6.61
C GLU A 107 3.15 -9.06 -5.81
N PHE A 108 3.63 -9.57 -4.66
CA PHE A 108 4.59 -8.86 -3.81
C PHE A 108 5.64 -9.81 -3.25
N GLN A 109 6.86 -9.31 -3.10
CA GLN A 109 8.00 -10.03 -2.53
C GLN A 109 8.77 -9.12 -1.59
N GLN A 110 9.09 -9.62 -0.39
CA GLN A 110 9.92 -8.89 0.56
C GLN A 110 11.37 -8.79 0.06
N VAL A 111 12.01 -7.65 0.29
CA VAL A 111 13.42 -7.36 -0.05
C VAL A 111 14.30 -7.43 1.18
#